data_AF-A0A8J4SKN2-F1
#
_entry.id   AF-A0A8J4SKN2-F1
#
_cell.length_a   1.000
_cell.length_b   1.000
_cell.length_c   1.000
_cell.angle_alpha   90.00
_cell.angle_beta   90.00
_cell.angle_gamma   90.00
#
_symmetry.space_group_name_H-M   'P 1'
#
loop_
_entity.id
_entity.type
_entity.pdbx_description
1 polymer ?
#
loop_
_entity_poly.entity_id
_entity_poly.type
_entity_poly.pdbx_seq_one_letter_code
_entity_poly.pdbx_strand_id
1 'polypeptide(L)'
;MQLSFISKVMEKCKGLFKIIPVYIGTLAHEQQTVMAHRFQKYLKDPENAFIFSTSLCHWGEIYGCTTKLSDTPTVLDSIKATDALAIEAIKQLRFKCFDEFLMDTKAVVYDRQIISLFIFMMRKL
;
A
#
# COMPACT_ATOMS: atom_id res chain seq x y z
N MET A 1 14.13 3.06 -0.83
CA MET A 1 14.38 1.90 -1.70
C MET A 1 14.07 2.13 -3.19
N GLN A 2 13.10 2.99 -3.56
CA GLN A 2 12.65 3.08 -4.96
C GLN A 2 13.61 3.77 -5.95
N LEU A 3 14.52 4.62 -5.49
CA LEU A 3 15.35 5.46 -6.37
C LEU A 3 16.24 4.65 -7.33
N SER A 4 16.88 3.58 -6.85
CA SER A 4 17.73 2.74 -7.71
C SER A 4 16.92 2.04 -8.79
N PHE A 5 15.71 1.56 -8.45
CA PHE A 5 14.81 0.93 -9.39
C PHE A 5 14.31 1.93 -10.44
N ILE A 6 13.84 3.10 -10.01
CA ILE A 6 13.41 4.20 -10.89
C ILE A 6 14.55 4.62 -11.82
N SER A 7 15.76 4.80 -11.29
CA SER A 7 16.93 5.17 -12.09
C SER A 7 17.24 4.14 -13.17
N LYS A 8 17.05 2.85 -12.90
CA LYS A 8 17.29 1.79 -13.86
C LYS A 8 16.19 1.74 -14.94
N VAL A 9 14.93 1.82 -14.54
CA VAL A 9 13.78 1.82 -15.48
C VAL A 9 13.81 3.05 -16.38
N MET A 10 14.18 4.20 -15.84
CA MET A 10 14.18 5.49 -16.55
C MET A 10 15.53 5.84 -17.18
N GLU A 11 16.45 4.88 -17.35
CA GLU A 11 17.84 5.15 -17.78
C GLU A 11 17.93 5.88 -19.13
N LYS A 12 17.03 5.56 -20.07
CA LYS A 12 16.94 6.20 -21.40
C LYS A 12 16.33 7.61 -21.38
N CYS A 13 15.67 7.96 -20.27
CA CYS A 13 15.00 9.25 -20.08
C CYS A 13 15.78 10.13 -19.09
N LYS A 14 17.04 9.82 -18.81
CA LYS A 14 17.85 10.56 -17.83
C LYS A 14 17.88 12.06 -18.16
N GLY A 15 17.51 12.90 -17.18
CA GLY A 15 17.41 14.35 -17.34
C GLY A 15 16.08 14.85 -17.93
N LEU A 16 15.20 13.96 -18.38
CA LEU A 16 13.90 14.29 -18.97
C LEU A 16 12.72 14.09 -18.00
N PHE A 17 12.96 13.62 -16.78
CA PHE A 17 11.94 13.44 -15.76
C PHE A 17 12.37 14.05 -14.43
N LYS A 18 11.39 14.32 -13.57
CA LYS A 18 11.60 14.81 -12.20
C LYS A 18 11.02 13.79 -11.22
N ILE A 19 11.60 13.72 -10.03
CA ILE A 19 11.10 12.90 -8.92
C ILE A 19 10.58 13.85 -7.84
N ILE A 20 9.34 13.64 -7.41
CA ILE A 20 8.74 14.36 -6.28
C ILE A 20 8.63 13.39 -5.09
N PRO A 21 9.59 13.39 -4.14
CA PRO A 21 9.51 12.53 -2.98
C PRO A 21 8.42 13.04 -2.02
N VAL A 22 7.53 12.14 -1.62
CA VAL A 22 6.48 12.43 -0.64
C VAL A 22 6.63 11.46 0.52
N TYR A 23 6.80 12.01 1.72
CA TYR A 23 6.76 11.23 2.95
C TYR A 23 5.35 11.29 3.54
N ILE A 24 4.76 10.12 3.81
CA ILE A 24 3.45 10.00 4.45
C ILE A 24 3.68 9.51 5.87
N GLY A 25 3.38 10.38 6.84
CA GLY A 25 3.37 10.02 8.25
C GLY A 25 2.04 9.37 8.67
N THR A 26 1.74 9.45 9.96
CA THR A 26 0.43 9.04 10.47
C THR A 26 -0.60 10.11 10.14
N LEU A 27 -1.66 9.71 9.43
CA LEU A 27 -2.77 10.58 9.06
C LEU A 27 -4.05 10.12 9.75
N ALA A 28 -4.85 11.06 10.24
CA ALA A 28 -6.23 10.81 10.61
C ALA A 28 -7.07 10.47 9.37
N HIS A 29 -8.20 9.78 9.56
CA HIS A 29 -9.03 9.31 8.45
C HIS A 29 -9.51 10.47 7.54
N GLU A 30 -9.94 11.59 8.13
CA GLU A 30 -10.37 12.77 7.38
C GLU A 30 -9.21 13.37 6.58
N GLN A 31 -8.00 13.38 7.16
CA GLN A 31 -6.80 13.89 6.51
C GLN A 31 -6.39 13.03 5.30
N GLN A 32 -6.56 11.71 5.36
CA GLN A 32 -6.30 10.82 4.22
C GLN A 32 -7.19 11.18 3.03
N THR A 33 -8.48 11.42 3.25
CA THR A 33 -9.42 11.79 2.18
C THR A 33 -9.06 13.14 1.57
N VAL A 34 -8.73 14.13 2.39
CA VAL A 34 -8.30 15.46 1.92
C VAL A 34 -7.00 15.36 1.12
N MET A 35 -6.02 14.61 1.62
CA MET A 35 -4.73 14.41 0.95
C MET A 35 -4.91 13.69 -0.38
N ALA A 36 -5.69 12.61 -0.42
CA ALA A 36 -6.01 11.88 -1.65
C ALA A 36 -6.61 12.81 -2.71
N HIS A 37 -7.54 13.67 -2.32
CA HIS A 37 -8.15 14.63 -3.24
C HIS A 37 -7.14 15.63 -3.82
N ARG A 38 -6.15 16.08 -3.03
CA ARG A 38 -5.09 16.97 -3.52
C ARG A 38 -4.17 16.30 -4.54
N PHE A 39 -3.90 15.00 -4.38
CA PHE A 39 -3.08 14.25 -5.32
C PHE A 39 -3.83 13.83 -6.60
N GLN A 40 -5.16 13.76 -6.59
CA GLN A 40 -5.95 13.30 -7.74
C GLN A 40 -5.70 14.08 -9.03
N LYS A 41 -5.50 15.39 -8.95
CA LYS A 41 -5.21 16.19 -10.17
C LYS A 41 -3.91 15.77 -10.85
N TYR A 42 -2.91 15.36 -10.07
CA TYR A 42 -1.63 14.87 -10.60
C TYR A 42 -1.74 13.42 -11.07
N LEU A 43 -2.58 12.61 -10.41
CA LEU A 43 -2.81 11.22 -10.80
C LEU A 43 -3.53 11.09 -12.15
N LYS A 44 -4.41 12.05 -12.48
CA LYS A 44 -5.16 12.09 -13.75
C LYS A 44 -4.33 12.54 -14.95
N ASP A 45 -3.17 13.13 -14.70
CA ASP A 45 -2.27 13.59 -15.74
C ASP A 45 -1.42 12.42 -16.24
N PRO A 46 -1.53 12.02 -17.52
CA PRO A 46 -0.84 10.87 -18.07
C PRO A 46 0.69 11.02 -18.13
N GLU A 47 1.23 12.24 -17.97
CA GLU A 47 2.68 12.46 -17.88
C GLU A 47 3.25 12.08 -16.50
N ASN A 48 2.39 11.87 -15.50
CA ASN A 48 2.79 11.52 -14.14
C ASN A 48 2.67 10.01 -13.88
N ALA A 49 3.60 9.49 -13.08
CA ALA A 49 3.54 8.15 -12.52
C ALA A 49 3.60 8.23 -10.99
N PHE A 50 2.69 7.54 -10.31
CA PHE A 50 2.69 7.40 -8.86
C PHE A 50 3.29 6.07 -8.44
N ILE A 51 4.27 6.13 -7.53
CA ILE A 51 4.91 4.94 -6.96
C ILE A 51 4.58 4.91 -5.47
N PHE A 52 3.72 3.98 -5.08
CA PHE A 52 3.35 3.74 -3.69
C PHE A 52 4.32 2.71 -3.10
N SER A 53 5.18 3.15 -2.18
CA SER A 53 6.12 2.26 -1.49
C SER A 53 5.42 1.66 -0.27
N THR A 54 5.06 0.38 -0.33
CA THR A 54 4.40 -0.34 0.77
C THR A 54 4.90 -1.77 0.86
N SER A 55 4.78 -2.34 2.05
CA SER A 55 4.86 -3.78 2.32
C SER A 55 3.46 -4.36 2.54
N LEU A 56 3.37 -5.69 2.69
CA LEU A 56 2.15 -6.39 3.12
C LEU A 56 2.27 -6.77 4.61
N CYS A 57 1.98 -8.02 4.97
CA CYS A 57 1.87 -8.42 6.38
C CYS A 57 3.24 -8.63 7.01
N HIS A 58 3.41 -8.09 8.22
CA HIS A 58 4.57 -8.35 9.06
C HIS A 58 4.22 -9.47 10.04
N TRP A 59 5.04 -10.51 10.05
CA TRP A 59 4.85 -11.68 10.90
C TRP A 59 6.08 -11.91 11.78
N GLY A 60 5.84 -12.20 13.06
CA GLY A 60 6.84 -12.49 14.08
C GLY A 60 6.56 -11.77 15.39
N GLU A 61 7.17 -12.27 16.47
CA GLU A 61 7.05 -11.68 17.82
C GLU A 61 7.51 -10.21 17.85
N ILE A 62 8.57 -9.88 17.09
CA ILE A 62 9.09 -8.51 16.97
C ILE A 62 8.10 -7.50 16.38
N TYR A 63 7.06 -7.99 15.69
CA TYR A 63 5.99 -7.19 15.11
C TYR A 63 4.68 -7.30 15.91
N GLY A 64 4.66 -8.10 16.98
CA GLY A 64 3.45 -8.39 17.75
C GLY A 64 2.40 -9.18 16.96
N CYS A 65 2.79 -9.90 15.91
CA CYS A 65 1.87 -10.65 15.05
C CYS A 65 2.40 -12.06 14.78
N THR A 66 1.90 -13.04 15.52
CA THR A 66 2.22 -14.47 15.32
C THR A 66 0.99 -15.29 14.91
N THR A 67 -0.10 -14.60 14.53
CA THR A 67 -1.36 -15.22 14.13
C THR A 67 -1.14 -16.16 12.95
N LYS A 68 -1.58 -17.42 13.12
CA LYS A 68 -1.62 -18.43 12.08
C LYS A 68 -3.07 -18.70 11.71
N LEU A 69 -3.40 -18.66 10.42
CA LEU A 69 -4.73 -19.02 9.90
C LEU A 69 -4.98 -20.52 10.09
N SER A 70 -6.17 -20.85 10.58
CA SER A 70 -6.54 -22.22 11.01
C SER A 70 -6.42 -23.27 9.90
N ASP A 71 -6.73 -22.90 8.65
CA ASP A 71 -6.77 -23.82 7.51
C ASP A 71 -5.43 -23.96 6.76
N THR A 72 -4.32 -23.50 7.36
CA THR A 72 -2.99 -23.54 6.74
C THR A 72 -2.05 -24.53 7.42
N PRO A 73 -1.29 -25.36 6.66
CA PRO A 73 -0.46 -26.40 7.27
C PRO A 73 0.76 -25.81 7.99
N THR A 74 1.41 -24.78 7.41
CA THR A 74 2.60 -24.14 7.98
C THR A 74 2.41 -22.66 8.26
N VAL A 75 3.33 -22.06 9.02
CA VAL A 75 3.39 -20.59 9.21
C VAL A 75 3.62 -19.88 7.88
N LEU A 76 4.49 -20.42 7.01
CA LEU A 76 4.75 -19.83 5.69
C LEU A 76 3.48 -19.82 4.82
N ASP A 77 2.70 -20.91 4.85
CA ASP A 77 1.44 -20.98 4.11
C ASP A 77 0.40 -20.02 4.68
N SER A 78 0.38 -19.84 6.01
CA SER A 78 -0.44 -18.80 6.65
C SER A 78 -0.05 -17.40 6.16
N ILE A 79 1.24 -17.06 6.14
CA ILE A 79 1.70 -15.73 5.71
C ILE A 79 1.31 -15.50 4.25
N LYS A 80 1.55 -16.48 3.37
CA LYS A 80 1.15 -16.41 1.96
C LYS A 80 -0.35 -16.21 1.78
N ALA A 81 -1.16 -16.95 2.54
CA ALA A 81 -2.61 -16.84 2.49
C ALA A 81 -3.08 -15.46 2.98
N THR A 82 -2.51 -14.95 4.08
CA THR A 82 -2.81 -13.61 4.58
C THR A 82 -2.43 -12.53 3.57
N ASP A 83 -1.25 -12.62 2.94
CA ASP A 83 -0.83 -11.67 1.91
C ASP A 83 -1.72 -11.73 0.67
N ALA A 84 -2.19 -12.92 0.28
CA ALA A 84 -3.15 -13.06 -0.82
C ALA A 84 -4.49 -12.37 -0.49
N LEU A 85 -4.99 -12.52 0.74
CA LEU A 85 -6.19 -11.82 1.22
C LEU A 85 -5.99 -10.29 1.22
N ALA A 86 -4.82 -9.82 1.64
CA ALA A 86 -4.47 -8.40 1.60
C ALA A 86 -4.51 -7.85 0.17
N ILE A 87 -3.91 -8.56 -0.78
CA ILE A 87 -3.90 -8.19 -2.21
C ILE A 87 -5.33 -8.14 -2.76
N GLU A 88 -6.16 -9.15 -2.48
CA GLU A 88 -7.54 -9.17 -2.95
C GLU A 88 -8.39 -8.04 -2.35
N ALA A 89 -8.17 -7.70 -1.08
CA ALA A 89 -8.83 -6.56 -0.44
C ALA A 89 -8.41 -5.22 -1.08
N ILE A 90 -7.12 -5.04 -1.37
CA ILE A 90 -6.59 -3.83 -2.04
C ILE A 90 -7.16 -3.69 -3.46
N LYS A 91 -7.27 -4.79 -4.20
CA LYS A 91 -7.85 -4.82 -5.56
C LYS A 91 -9.31 -4.36 -5.60
N GLN A 92 -10.05 -4.45 -4.49
CA GLN A 92 -11.42 -3.94 -4.43
C GLN A 92 -11.51 -2.42 -4.50
N LEU A 93 -10.41 -1.69 -4.28
CA LEU A 93 -10.36 -0.22 -4.25
C LEU A 93 -11.43 0.38 -3.29
N ARG A 94 -11.69 -0.32 -2.19
CA ARG A 94 -12.64 0.08 -1.14
C ARG A 94 -11.98 -0.03 0.21
N PHE A 95 -11.91 1.09 0.94
CA PHE A 95 -11.29 1.15 2.27
C PHE A 95 -11.87 0.10 3.22
N LYS A 96 -13.20 -0.08 3.21
CA LYS A 96 -13.89 -1.06 4.05
C LYS A 96 -13.37 -2.49 3.86
N CYS A 97 -13.11 -2.93 2.63
CA CYS A 97 -12.62 -4.28 2.36
C CYS A 97 -11.22 -4.50 2.95
N PHE A 98 -10.37 -3.47 2.89
CA PHE A 98 -9.02 -3.54 3.48
C PHE A 98 -9.07 -3.47 5.01
N ASP A 99 -9.97 -2.68 5.59
CA ASP A 99 -10.19 -2.60 7.03
C ASP A 99 -10.74 -3.93 7.59
N GLU A 100 -11.73 -4.52 6.91
CA GLU A 100 -12.27 -5.85 7.24
C GLU A 100 -11.17 -6.92 7.19
N PHE A 101 -10.34 -6.92 6.15
CA PHE A 101 -9.16 -7.81 6.08
C PHE A 101 -8.26 -7.69 7.32
N LEU A 102 -7.91 -6.48 7.75
CA LEU A 102 -7.07 -6.26 8.94
C LEU A 102 -7.77 -6.75 10.21
N MET A 103 -9.08 -6.53 10.33
CA MET A 103 -9.88 -6.96 11.47
C MET A 103 -9.99 -8.48 11.57
N ASP A 104 -10.22 -9.16 10.45
CA ASP A 104 -10.44 -10.60 10.38
C ASP A 104 -9.15 -11.40 10.57
N THR A 105 -8.07 -10.95 9.94
CA THR A 105 -6.78 -11.66 9.96
C THR A 105 -5.87 -11.25 11.12
N LYS A 106 -6.15 -10.11 11.77
CA LYS A 106 -5.26 -9.46 12.75
C LYS A 106 -3.86 -9.14 12.19
N ALA A 107 -3.75 -9.03 10.86
CA ALA A 107 -2.48 -8.74 10.21
C ALA A 107 -1.92 -7.38 10.63
N VAL A 108 -0.60 -7.31 10.84
CA VAL A 108 0.10 -6.05 11.08
C VAL A 108 0.70 -5.55 9.78
N VAL A 109 0.19 -4.40 9.32
CA VAL A 109 0.71 -3.68 8.14
C VAL A 109 1.10 -2.28 8.56
N TYR A 110 2.41 -2.02 8.70
CA TYR A 110 2.90 -0.71 9.14
C TYR A 110 2.63 0.39 8.12
N ASP A 111 2.74 0.09 6.83
CA ASP A 111 2.53 1.04 5.74
C ASP A 111 1.05 1.21 5.35
N ARG A 112 0.09 0.74 6.20
CA ARG A 112 -1.35 0.76 5.90
C ARG A 112 -1.90 2.14 5.51
N GLN A 113 -1.26 3.21 5.99
CA GLN A 113 -1.60 4.59 5.65
C GLN A 113 -1.37 4.88 4.15
N ILE A 114 -0.30 4.34 3.57
CA ILE A 114 0.03 4.47 2.15
C ILE A 114 -0.98 3.69 1.30
N ILE A 115 -1.32 2.47 1.71
CA ILE A 115 -2.36 1.65 1.05
C ILE A 115 -3.71 2.35 1.10
N SER A 116 -4.09 2.91 2.25
CA SER A 116 -5.35 3.64 2.41
C SER A 116 -5.39 4.87 1.51
N LEU A 117 -4.31 5.66 1.49
CA LEU A 117 -4.18 6.81 0.59
C LEU A 117 -4.30 6.41 -0.88
N PHE A 118 -3.63 5.33 -1.30
CA PHE A 118 -3.77 4.76 -2.63
C PHE A 118 -5.24 4.44 -2.96
N ILE A 119 -5.92 3.68 -2.09
CA ILE A 119 -7.34 3.32 -2.30
C ILE A 119 -8.21 4.57 -2.44
N PHE A 120 -8.04 5.58 -1.58
CA PHE A 120 -8.81 6.83 -1.67
C PHE A 120 -8.52 7.63 -2.94
N MET A 121 -7.27 7.64 -3.38
CA MET A 121 -6.87 8.29 -4.63
C MET A 121 -7.55 7.63 -5.84
N MET A 122 -7.54 6.30 -5.89
CA MET A 122 -8.11 5.52 -7.00
C MET A 122 -9.65 5.53 -7.03
N ARG A 123 -10.32 5.66 -5.89
CA ARG A 123 -11.80 5.60 -5.81
C ARG A 123 -12.54 6.75 -6.53
N LYS A 124 -11.85 7.83 -6.91
CA LYS A 124 -12.46 8.95 -7.67
C LYS A 124 -11.82 9.19 -9.05
N LEU A 125 -11.11 8.20 -9.57
CA LEU A 125 -10.83 8.10 -11.01
C LEU A 125 -12.09 7.60 -11.71
#